data_AF-A0A920RFP4-F1
#
_entry.id   AF-A0A920RFP4-F1
#
_cell.length_a   1.000
_cell.length_b   1.000
_cell.length_c   1.000
_cell.angle_alpha   90.00
_cell.angle_beta   90.00
_cell.angle_gamma   90.00
#
_symmetry.space_group_name_H-M   'P 1'
#
loop_
_entity.id
_entity.type
_entity.pdbx_description
1 polymer ?
#
loop_
_entity_poly.entity_id
_entity_poly.type
_entity_poly.pdbx_seq_one_letter_code
_entity_poly.pdbx_strand_id
1 'polypeptide(L)'
;MIELARNLDLPVVVDPKGSEYANYRGATVVTPNLKEYESVVGTWQSEEEMGEKAGALLVEHGLSHLLVTRGAGGMTLFRLDETLFASG
;
A
#
# COMPACT_ATOMS: atom_id res chain seq x y z
N MET A 1 12.35 7.63 10.82
CA MET A 1 12.83 8.04 9.47
C MET A 1 11.68 8.38 8.54
N ILE A 2 10.65 7.52 8.43
CA ILE A 2 9.46 7.79 7.60
C ILE A 2 8.77 9.10 8.03
N GLU A 3 8.47 9.27 9.32
CA GLU A 3 7.86 10.50 9.84
C GLU A 3 8.72 11.75 9.61
N LEU A 4 10.04 11.63 9.74
CA LEU A 4 10.96 12.75 9.47
C LEU A 4 10.93 13.17 8.01
N ALA A 5 10.95 12.22 7.08
CA ALA A 5 10.85 12.50 5.65
C ALA A 5 9.49 13.10 5.28
N ARG A 6 8.40 12.63 5.90
CA ARG A 6 7.06 13.21 5.75
C ARG A 6 7.00 14.66 6.22
N ASN A 7 7.62 14.99 7.36
CA ASN A 7 7.69 16.37 7.87
C ASN A 7 8.53 17.31 6.97
N LEU A 8 9.29 16.76 6.03
CA LEU A 8 10.06 17.49 5.03
C LEU A 8 9.43 17.42 3.63
N ASP A 9 8.18 16.94 3.51
CA ASP A 9 7.46 16.73 2.26
C ASP A 9 8.21 15.85 1.23
N LEU A 10 9.05 14.93 1.72
CA LEU A 10 9.79 14.00 0.87
C LEU A 10 9.00 12.71 0.66
N PRO A 11 8.87 12.22 -0.59
CA PRO A 11 8.23 10.95 -0.85
C PRO A 11 9.05 9.79 -0.27
N VAL A 12 8.37 8.85 0.39
CA VAL A 12 8.98 7.67 0.99
C VAL A 12 8.43 6.42 0.31
N VAL A 13 9.32 5.66 -0.32
CA VAL A 13 9.02 4.36 -0.91
C VAL A 13 9.61 3.28 -0.02
N VAL A 14 8.80 2.29 0.35
CA VAL A 14 9.22 1.17 1.20
C VAL A 14 9.05 -0.14 0.45
N ASP A 15 10.12 -0.90 0.34
CA ASP A 15 10.10 -2.31 0.00
C ASP A 15 9.92 -3.12 1.29
N PRO A 16 8.72 -3.67 1.56
CA PRO A 16 8.43 -4.35 2.81
C PRO A 16 9.24 -5.65 2.91
N LYS A 17 9.55 -6.09 4.12
CA LYS A 17 10.10 -7.42 4.37
C LYS A 17 9.21 -8.14 5.35
N GLY A 18 8.49 -9.15 4.86
CA GLY A 18 7.51 -9.89 5.65
C GLY A 18 6.18 -9.13 5.80
N SER A 19 5.51 -9.34 6.94
CA SER A 19 4.11 -8.96 7.14
C SER A 19 3.89 -7.75 8.06
N GLU A 20 4.96 -7.08 8.51
CA GLU A 20 4.87 -6.00 9.51
C GLU A 20 4.56 -4.62 8.90
N TYR A 21 3.38 -4.47 8.28
CA TYR A 21 2.99 -3.24 7.59
C TYR A 21 2.78 -2.03 8.51
N ALA A 22 2.54 -2.29 9.80
CA ALA A 22 2.44 -1.24 10.82
C ALA A 22 3.71 -0.37 10.90
N ASN A 23 4.88 -0.94 10.61
CA ASN A 23 6.17 -0.23 10.61
C ASN A 23 6.28 0.79 9.47
N TYR A 24 5.41 0.70 8.47
CA TYR A 24 5.46 1.52 7.26
C TYR A 24 4.40 2.63 7.24
N ARG A 25 3.70 2.83 8.37
CA ARG A 25 2.75 3.94 8.54
C ARG A 25 3.38 5.27 8.11
N GLY A 26 2.65 5.98 7.26
CA GLY A 26 3.08 7.28 6.74
C GLY A 26 4.02 7.23 5.53
N ALA A 27 4.37 6.05 5.02
CA ALA A 27 5.04 5.92 3.72
C ALA A 27 4.14 6.40 2.58
N THR A 28 4.73 6.94 1.52
CA THR A 28 4.00 7.36 0.31
C THR A 28 3.53 6.16 -0.50
N VAL A 29 4.42 5.16 -0.66
CA VAL A 29 4.15 3.92 -1.38
C VAL A 29 4.81 2.75 -0.64
N VAL A 30 4.08 1.65 -0.47
CA VAL A 30 4.66 0.36 -0.06
C VAL A 30 4.61 -0.60 -1.26
N THR A 31 5.69 -1.35 -1.51
CA THR A 31 5.90 -2.10 -2.78
C THR A 31 6.05 -3.62 -2.60
N PRO A 32 5.08 -4.35 -2.01
CA PRO A 32 5.26 -5.78 -1.80
C PRO A 32 5.24 -6.57 -3.11
N ASN A 33 5.87 -7.74 -3.10
CA ASN A 33 5.56 -8.77 -4.09
C ASN A 33 4.28 -9.55 -3.72
N LEU A 34 3.79 -10.40 -4.64
CA LEU A 34 2.57 -11.18 -4.41
C LEU A 34 2.61 -12.05 -3.14
N LYS A 35 3.75 -12.67 -2.82
CA LYS A 35 3.85 -13.53 -1.63
C LYS A 35 3.76 -12.73 -0.33
N GLU A 36 4.41 -11.56 -0.30
CA GLU A 36 4.33 -10.64 0.84
C GLU A 36 2.92 -10.10 1.01
N TYR A 37 2.29 -9.69 -0.09
CA TYR A 37 0.90 -9.24 -0.08
C TYR A 37 -0.05 -10.33 0.44
N GLU A 38 0.02 -11.55 -0.12
CA GLU A 38 -0.77 -12.71 0.31
C GLU A 38 -0.55 -13.07 1.79
N SER A 39 0.67 -12.96 2.29
CA SER A 39 0.96 -13.24 3.70
C SER A 39 0.24 -12.28 4.68
N VAL A 40 -0.22 -11.13 4.20
CA VAL A 40 -0.86 -10.10 5.02
C VAL A 40 -2.37 -10.12 4.83
N VAL A 41 -2.84 -10.14 3.58
CA VAL A 41 -4.28 -10.06 3.27
C VAL A 41 -4.95 -11.43 3.11
N GLY A 42 -4.17 -12.51 3.13
CA GLY A 42 -4.61 -13.88 2.82
C GLY A 42 -4.82 -14.10 1.32
N THR A 43 -5.29 -15.30 0.96
CA THR A 43 -5.61 -15.66 -0.43
C THR A 43 -6.82 -14.89 -0.97
N TRP A 44 -6.95 -14.78 -2.29
CA TRP A 44 -8.11 -14.23 -3.00
C TRP A 44 -8.41 -15.05 -4.26
N GLN A 45 -9.61 -14.91 -4.81
CA GLN A 45 -10.10 -15.70 -5.95
C GLN A 45 -10.37 -14.86 -7.21
N SER A 46 -10.38 -13.53 -7.10
CA SER A 46 -10.56 -12.61 -8.23
C SER A 46 -9.72 -11.35 -8.10
N GLU A 47 -9.51 -10.63 -9.21
CA GLU A 47 -8.85 -9.31 -9.19
C GLU A 47 -9.65 -8.26 -8.40
N GLU A 48 -10.98 -8.40 -8.38
CA GLU A 48 -11.87 -7.56 -7.58
C GLU A 48 -11.62 -7.77 -6.09
N GLU A 49 -11.62 -9.02 -5.62
CA GLU A 49 -11.31 -9.37 -4.23
C GLU A 49 -9.87 -8.95 -3.86
N MET A 50 -8.92 -9.08 -4.79
CA MET A 50 -7.56 -8.58 -4.61
C MET A 50 -7.55 -7.07 -4.34
N GLY A 51 -8.35 -6.30 -5.08
CA GLY A 51 -8.48 -4.84 -4.91
C GLY A 51 -9.18 -4.44 -3.62
N GLU A 52 -10.24 -5.13 -3.23
CA GLU A 52 -10.95 -4.91 -1.95
C GLU A 52 -10.01 -5.10 -0.76
N LYS A 53 -9.22 -6.17 -0.77
CA LYS A 53 -8.19 -6.45 0.24
C LYS A 53 -7.11 -5.37 0.27
N ALA A 54 -6.72 -4.84 -0.89
CA ALA A 54 -5.73 -3.78 -0.97
C ALA A 54 -6.28 -2.48 -0.36
N GLY A 55 -7.54 -2.16 -0.66
CA GLY A 55 -8.25 -1.02 -0.07
C GLY A 55 -8.31 -1.11 1.46
N ALA A 56 -8.68 -2.28 2.00
CA ALA A 56 -8.70 -2.50 3.45
C ALA A 56 -7.31 -2.29 4.08
N LEU A 57 -6.26 -2.84 3.46
CA LEU A 57 -4.89 -2.72 3.94
C LEU A 57 -4.40 -1.26 3.94
N LEU A 58 -4.72 -0.51 2.88
CA LEU A 58 -4.40 0.92 2.77
C LEU A 58 -5.05 1.72 3.90
N VAL A 59 -6.32 1.47 4.20
CA VAL A 59 -7.07 2.15 5.28
C VAL A 59 -6.50 1.78 6.66
N GLU A 60 -6.30 0.49 6.94
CA GLU A 60 -5.84 -0.01 8.24
C GLU A 60 -4.47 0.57 8.64
N HIS A 61 -3.57 0.68 7.65
CA HIS A 61 -2.20 1.16 7.88
C HIS A 61 -1.99 2.62 7.48
N GLY A 62 -3.04 3.35 7.09
CA GLY A 62 -2.95 4.76 6.72
C GLY A 62 -1.94 5.01 5.60
N LEU A 63 -1.92 4.11 4.60
CA LEU A 63 -1.05 4.18 3.44
C LEU A 63 -1.80 4.85 2.29
N SER A 64 -1.14 5.75 1.55
CA SER A 64 -1.78 6.39 0.39
C SER A 64 -1.78 5.49 -0.86
N HIS A 65 -0.73 4.69 -1.03
CA HIS A 65 -0.53 3.84 -2.20
C HIS A 65 0.12 2.50 -1.85
N LEU A 66 -0.26 1.47 -2.61
CA LEU A 66 0.30 0.13 -2.56
C LEU A 66 0.61 -0.33 -3.98
N LEU A 67 1.86 -0.65 -4.28
CA LEU A 67 2.29 -1.14 -5.58
C LEU A 67 2.66 -2.61 -5.49
N VAL A 68 1.76 -3.51 -5.88
CA VAL A 68 2.00 -4.95 -5.82
C VAL A 68 2.75 -5.41 -7.07
N THR A 69 3.94 -6.00 -6.89
CA THR A 69 4.72 -6.58 -7.99
C THR A 69 4.35 -8.04 -8.22
N ARG A 70 4.10 -8.41 -9.48
CA ARG A 70 3.50 -9.70 -9.91
C ARG A 70 4.44 -10.54 -10.77
N GLY A 71 5.75 -10.30 -10.68
CA GLY A 71 6.74 -10.94 -11.54
C GLY A 71 6.47 -10.68 -13.02
N ALA A 72 6.31 -11.75 -13.82
CA ALA A 72 6.00 -11.64 -15.25
C ALA A 72 4.65 -10.95 -15.54
N GLY A 73 3.73 -10.90 -14.57
CA GLY A 73 2.46 -10.18 -14.69
C GLY A 73 2.57 -8.67 -14.53
N GLY A 74 3.77 -8.11 -14.36
CA GLY A 74 3.98 -6.68 -14.20
C GLY A 74 3.68 -6.19 -12.78
N MET A 75 2.98 -5.06 -12.67
CA MET A 75 2.67 -4.40 -11.40
C MET A 75 1.23 -3.89 -11.39
N THR A 76 0.60 -3.88 -10.21
CA THR A 76 -0.71 -3.28 -9.97
C THR A 76 -0.59 -2.20 -8.91
N LEU A 77 -1.01 -0.97 -9.24
CA LEU A 77 -1.04 0.15 -8.29
C LEU A 77 -2.45 0.28 -7.72
N PHE A 78 -2.55 0.20 -6.40
CA PHE A 78 -3.74 0.53 -5.63
C PHE A 78 -3.53 1.88 -4.94
N ARG A 79 -4.59 2.70 -4.92
CA ARG A 79 -4.58 4.03 -4.31
C ARG A 79 -5.86 4.21 -3.52
N LEU A 80 -5.74 4.81 -2.33
CA LEU A 80 -6.90 5.36 -1.63
C LEU A 80 -7.35 6.60 -2.39
N ASP A 81 -8.55 6.56 -2.96
CA ASP A 81 -9.13 7.72 -3.61
C ASP A 81 -9.49 8.73 -2.52
N GLU A 82 -8.66 9.76 -2.35
CA GLU A 82 -9.01 10.89 -1.51
C GLU A 82 -10.13 11.63 -2.24
N THR A 83 -11.38 11.41 -1.80
CA THR A 83 -12.46 12.31 -2.16
C THR A 83 -12.14 13.67 -1.56
N LEU A 84 -11.45 14.52 -2.32
CA LEU A 84 -11.17 15.91 -2.00
C LEU A 84 -12.50 16.67 -1.96
N PHE A 85 -13.11 16.76 -0.78
CA PHE A 85 -14.09 17.79 -0.52
C PHE A 85 -13.33 19.11 -0.38
N ALA A 86 -13.17 19.83 -1.50
CA ALA A 86 -12.77 21.22 -1.45
C ALA A 86 -13.96 22.04 -0.93
N SER A 87 -13.96 22.35 0.37
CA SER A 87 -14.78 23.40 0.96
C SER A 87 -13.90 24.57 1.36
N GLY A 88 -14.09 25.72 0.71
CA GLY A 88 -13.43 26.99 1.03
C GLY A 88 -12.77 27.64 -0.17
#